data_AF-A0A9X9Z4Y2-F1
#
_entry.id   AF-A0A9X9Z4Y2-F1
#
_cell.length_a   1.000
_cell.length_b   1.000
_cell.length_c   1.000
_cell.angle_alpha   90.00
_cell.angle_beta   90.00
_cell.angle_gamma   90.00
#
_symmetry.space_group_name_H-M   'P 1'
#
loop_
_entity.id
_entity.type
_entity.pdbx_description
1 polymer ?
#
loop_
_entity_poly.entity_id
_entity_poly.type
_entity_poly.pdbx_seq_one_letter_code
_entity_poly.pdbx_strand_id
1 'polypeptide(L)'
;MTLWDVLEHIPDFGELLDRVSAWVFVSIPIFTSAQHVLRSKHFRRDEHVWYFTNEGLIRTFDGCGFDLAAMNTIETDLGREDIGSFVFRRR
;
A
#
# COMPACT_ATOMS: atom_id res chain seq x y z
N MET A 1 -8.20 10.72 2.69
CA MET A 1 -8.50 9.30 2.99
C MET A 1 -7.27 8.72 3.67
N THR A 2 -7.45 7.95 4.74
CA THR A 2 -6.34 7.23 5.39
C THR A 2 -6.64 5.73 5.35
N LEU A 3 -5.67 4.92 4.97
CA LEU A 3 -5.76 3.47 4.79
C LEU A 3 -4.58 2.81 5.53
N TRP A 4 -4.76 2.59 6.83
CA TRP A 4 -3.75 1.96 7.69
C TRP A 4 -4.09 0.46 7.81
N ASP A 5 -3.24 -0.42 7.28
CA ASP A 5 -3.44 -1.87 7.28
C ASP A 5 -4.84 -2.26 6.73
N VAL A 6 -5.26 -1.64 5.62
CA VAL A 6 -6.62 -1.80 5.04
C VAL A 6 -6.61 -2.01 3.53
N LEU A 7 -5.75 -1.32 2.76
CA LEU A 7 -5.82 -1.32 1.29
C LEU A 7 -5.66 -2.74 0.71
N GLU A 8 -4.76 -3.52 1.26
CA GLU A 8 -4.42 -4.89 0.89
C GLU A 8 -5.57 -5.90 1.08
N HIS A 9 -6.61 -5.50 1.82
CA HIS A 9 -7.80 -6.30 2.11
C HIS A 9 -8.96 -6.02 1.14
N ILE A 10 -8.86 -4.99 0.29
CA ILE A 10 -9.93 -4.56 -0.61
C ILE A 10 -9.64 -5.07 -2.02
N PRO A 11 -10.43 -6.03 -2.56
CA PRO A 11 -10.18 -6.57 -3.90
C PRO A 11 -10.29 -5.52 -4.99
N ASP A 12 -11.28 -4.64 -4.90
CA ASP A 12 -11.48 -3.52 -5.82
C ASP A 12 -11.45 -2.20 -5.06
N PHE A 13 -10.25 -1.70 -4.77
CA PHE A 13 -10.07 -0.38 -4.17
C PHE A 13 -10.17 0.76 -5.20
N GLY A 14 -10.31 0.48 -6.50
CA GLY A 14 -10.39 1.50 -7.54
C GLY A 14 -11.61 2.41 -7.35
N GLU A 15 -12.78 1.81 -7.12
CA GLU A 15 -14.01 2.56 -6.84
C GLU A 15 -13.92 3.42 -5.57
N LEU A 16 -13.16 2.96 -4.57
CA LEU A 16 -12.89 3.72 -3.36
C LEU A 16 -12.02 4.94 -3.67
N LEU A 17 -10.96 4.75 -4.45
CA LEU A 17 -10.02 5.80 -4.83
C LEU A 17 -10.67 6.87 -5.73
N ASP A 18 -11.62 6.49 -6.59
CA ASP A 18 -12.37 7.43 -7.44
C ASP A 18 -13.20 8.45 -6.63
N ARG A 19 -13.57 8.11 -5.39
CA ARG A 19 -14.29 9.01 -4.49
C ARG A 19 -13.37 9.92 -3.68
N VAL A 20 -12.05 9.75 -3.76
CA VAL A 20 -11.09 10.58 -3.03
C VAL A 20 -10.70 11.80 -3.85
N SER A 21 -11.00 12.99 -3.32
CA SER A 21 -10.82 14.25 -4.03
C SER A 21 -9.42 14.86 -3.95
N ALA A 22 -8.56 14.45 -3.00
CA ALA A 22 -7.31 15.16 -2.76
C ALA A 22 -6.15 14.28 -2.31
N TRP A 23 -6.25 13.65 -1.13
CA TRP A 23 -5.10 12.99 -0.51
C TRP A 23 -5.45 11.58 -0.03
N VAL A 24 -4.55 10.64 -0.27
CA VAL A 24 -4.57 9.29 0.28
C VAL A 24 -3.28 9.05 1.07
N PHE A 25 -3.43 8.65 2.32
CA PHE A 25 -2.34 8.19 3.17
C PHE A 25 -2.49 6.68 3.32
N VAL A 26 -1.45 5.93 2.99
CA VAL A 26 -1.47 4.46 3.03
C VAL A 26 -0.30 3.99 3.89
N SER A 27 -0.54 3.04 4.78
CA SER A 27 0.55 2.25 5.36
C SER A 27 0.15 0.80 5.38
N ILE A 28 0.95 -0.03 4.73
CA ILE A 28 0.68 -1.46 4.50
C ILE A 28 2.01 -2.22 4.39
N PRO A 29 1.99 -3.57 4.47
CA PRO A 29 3.14 -4.39 4.14
C PRO A 29 3.59 -4.22 2.68
N ILE A 30 4.89 -4.03 2.51
CA ILE A 30 5.59 -3.92 1.24
C ILE A 30 6.60 -5.04 1.11
N PHE A 31 6.61 -5.68 -0.05
CA PHE A 31 7.47 -6.81 -0.36
C PHE A 31 8.46 -6.49 -1.47
N THR A 32 9.49 -7.33 -1.61
CA THR A 32 10.52 -7.21 -2.65
C THR A 32 10.35 -8.25 -3.75
N SER A 33 9.61 -9.33 -3.48
CA SER A 33 9.36 -10.44 -4.41
C SER A 33 8.26 -11.34 -3.88
N ALA A 34 7.74 -12.23 -4.74
CA ALA A 34 6.83 -13.29 -4.31
C ALA A 34 7.47 -14.22 -3.25
N GLN A 35 8.77 -14.50 -3.36
CA GLN A 35 9.51 -15.29 -2.37
C GLN A 35 9.60 -14.57 -1.03
N HIS A 36 9.67 -13.24 -1.02
CA HIS A 36 9.58 -12.46 0.22
C HIS A 36 8.20 -12.63 0.86
N VAL A 37 7.12 -12.47 0.08
CA VAL A 37 5.74 -12.69 0.55
C VAL A 37 5.60 -14.04 1.24
N LEU A 38 5.99 -15.13 0.58
CA LEU A 38 5.82 -16.50 1.11
C LEU A 38 6.54 -16.75 2.45
N ARG A 39 7.54 -15.95 2.81
CA ARG A 39 8.30 -16.07 4.06
C ARG A 39 7.92 -15.02 5.10
N SER A 40 7.15 -14.00 4.74
CA SER A 40 6.79 -12.91 5.63
C SER A 40 5.66 -13.32 6.58
N LYS A 41 5.67 -12.75 7.79
CA LYS A 41 4.57 -12.89 8.77
C LYS A 41 3.25 -12.27 8.29
N HIS A 42 3.34 -11.40 7.28
CA HIS A 42 2.21 -10.73 6.63
C HIS A 42 1.58 -11.57 5.52
N PHE A 43 2.02 -12.82 5.32
CA PHE A 43 1.36 -13.74 4.40
C PHE A 43 0.06 -14.31 4.99
N ARG A 44 -1.00 -13.49 4.97
CA ARG A 44 -2.33 -13.78 5.50
C ARG A 44 -3.30 -14.08 4.36
N ARG A 45 -3.32 -15.31 3.85
CA ARG A 45 -4.11 -15.68 2.65
C ARG A 45 -5.62 -15.57 2.82
N ASP A 46 -6.07 -15.58 4.07
CA ASP A 46 -7.45 -15.43 4.51
C ASP A 46 -7.86 -13.97 4.69
N GLU A 47 -6.90 -13.03 4.72
CA GLU A 47 -7.15 -11.60 4.97
C GLU A 47 -6.67 -10.69 3.83
N HIS A 48 -5.45 -10.91 3.31
CA HIS A 48 -4.81 -10.08 2.30
C HIS A 48 -5.07 -10.65 0.91
N VAL A 49 -5.71 -9.83 0.07
CA VAL A 49 -5.93 -10.12 -1.35
C VAL A 49 -4.82 -9.54 -2.23
N TRP A 50 -4.12 -8.51 -1.75
CA TRP A 50 -3.00 -7.89 -2.45
C TRP A 50 -1.69 -7.98 -1.67
N TYR A 51 -0.59 -8.12 -2.40
CA TYR A 51 0.77 -8.10 -1.87
C TYR A 51 1.61 -7.20 -2.78
N PHE A 52 1.89 -5.97 -2.31
CA PHE A 52 2.52 -4.95 -3.15
C PHE A 52 4.03 -4.92 -2.99
N THR A 53 4.73 -4.63 -4.08
CA THR A 53 6.06 -4.01 -4.00
C THR A 53 5.90 -2.49 -3.97
N ASN A 54 6.93 -1.75 -3.56
CA ASN A 54 6.93 -0.28 -3.62
C ASN A 54 6.52 0.22 -5.01
N GLU A 55 7.23 -0.24 -6.04
CA GLU A 55 6.97 0.13 -7.43
C GLU A 55 5.59 -0.29 -7.90
N GLY A 56 5.11 -1.46 -7.46
CA GLY A 56 3.78 -1.96 -7.78
C GLY A 56 2.70 -1.02 -7.23
N LEU A 57 2.79 -0.67 -5.95
CA LEU A 57 1.83 0.23 -5.30
C LEU A 57 1.82 1.61 -5.96
N ILE A 58 3.00 2.17 -6.22
CA ILE A 58 3.13 3.50 -6.86
C ILE A 58 2.48 3.49 -8.24
N ARG A 59 2.77 2.48 -9.08
CA ARG A 59 2.17 2.35 -10.42
C ARG A 59 0.67 2.15 -10.37
N THR A 60 0.17 1.40 -9.39
CA THR A 60 -1.26 1.22 -9.16
C THR A 60 -1.93 2.57 -8.87
N PHE A 61 -1.39 3.37 -7.96
CA PHE A 61 -1.92 4.70 -7.64
C PHE A 61 -1.82 5.68 -8.82
N ASP A 62 -0.74 5.62 -9.60
CA ASP A 62 -0.59 6.39 -10.85
C ASP A 62 -1.70 6.07 -11.86
N GLY A 63 -2.01 4.78 -12.04
CA GLY A 63 -3.14 4.32 -12.85
C GLY A 63 -4.51 4.79 -12.35
N CYS A 64 -4.63 5.06 -11.04
CA CYS A 64 -5.83 5.60 -10.41
C CYS A 64 -5.89 7.15 -10.36
N GLY A 65 -4.97 7.85 -11.03
CA GLY A 65 -4.99 9.31 -11.11
C GLY A 65 -4.33 10.02 -9.92
N PHE A 66 -3.41 9.36 -9.21
CA PHE A 66 -2.68 9.93 -8.10
C PHE A 66 -1.18 9.96 -8.34
N ASP A 67 -0.53 11.03 -7.90
CA ASP A 67 0.92 11.16 -7.90
C ASP A 67 1.46 10.87 -6.49
N LEU A 68 2.63 10.22 -6.41
CA LEU A 68 3.34 10.03 -5.15
C LEU A 68 3.89 11.37 -4.65
N ALA A 69 3.46 11.80 -3.47
CA ALA A 69 3.94 13.02 -2.82
C ALA A 69 5.04 12.74 -1.80
N ALA A 70 4.98 11.62 -1.08
CA ALA A 70 5.99 11.19 -0.13
C ALA A 70 5.93 9.69 0.15
N MET A 71 7.06 9.10 0.52
CA MET A 71 7.18 7.72 0.98
C MET A 71 8.28 7.61 2.04
N ASN A 72 8.11 6.76 3.04
CA ASN A 72 9.17 6.37 3.97
C ASN A 72 8.94 4.96 4.54
N THR A 73 9.92 4.47 5.29
CA THR A 73 9.91 3.17 5.97
C THR A 73 10.04 3.33 7.49
N ILE A 74 9.62 4.47 8.05
CA ILE A 74 9.89 4.80 9.47
C ILE A 74 9.26 3.78 10.41
N GLU A 75 8.12 3.18 10.04
CA GLU A 75 7.50 2.13 10.82
C GLU A 75 8.38 0.87 10.88
N THR A 76 9.01 0.50 9.77
CA THR A 76 10.01 -0.58 9.73
C THR A 76 11.22 -0.23 10.60
N ASP A 77 11.72 1.00 10.52
CA ASP A 77 12.85 1.46 11.34
C ASP A 77 12.53 1.42 12.85
N LEU A 78 11.25 1.58 13.20
CA LEU A 78 10.72 1.50 14.57
C LEU A 78 10.28 0.07 14.97
N GLY A 79 10.52 -0.94 14.12
CA GLY A 79 10.32 -2.35 14.44
C GLY A 79 9.04 -2.99 13.87
N ARG A 80 8.19 -2.23 13.15
CA ARG A 80 7.10 -2.81 12.36
C ARG A 80 7.64 -3.30 11.02
N GLU A 81 8.18 -4.51 11.04
CA GLU A 81 8.75 -5.21 9.88
C GLU A 81 7.90 -5.09 8.60
N ASP A 82 8.57 -4.82 7.48
CA ASP A 82 8.05 -4.73 6.12
C ASP A 82 6.97 -3.65 5.88
N ILE A 83 6.74 -2.73 6.82
CA ILE A 83 5.74 -1.68 6.64
C ILE A 83 6.33 -0.48 5.88
N GLY A 84 5.65 -0.10 4.79
CA GLY A 84 5.92 1.14 4.05
C GLY A 84 4.76 2.12 4.18
N SER A 85 5.10 3.41 4.36
CA SER A 85 4.12 4.49 4.48
C SER A 85 4.21 5.44 3.28
N PHE A 86 3.06 5.76 2.69
CA PHE A 86 2.94 6.51 1.43
C PHE A 86 1.92 7.62 1.54
N VAL A 87 2.18 8.70 0.83
CA VAL A 87 1.26 9.82 0.63
C VAL A 87 1.08 10.04 -0.86
N PHE A 88 -0.17 9.96 -1.30
CA PHE A 88 -0.57 10.16 -2.69
C PHE A 88 -1.50 11.38 -2.80
N ARG A 89 -1.30 12.16 -3.86
CA ARG A 89 -2.11 13.34 -4.18
C ARG A 89 -2.88 13.11 -5.47
N ARG A 90 -4.18 13.40 -5.47
CA ARG A 90 -5.01 13.40 -6.68
C ARG A 90 -4.50 14.47 -7.66
N ARG A 91 -4.39 14.09 -8.94
CA ARG A 91 -4.11 15.01 -10.04
C ARG A 91 -5.26 15.97 -10.30
#